data_AF-A0A2U1B141-F1
#
_entry.id   AF-A0A2U1B141-F1
#
_cell.length_a   1.000
_cell.length_b   1.000
_cell.length_c   1.000
_cell.angle_alpha   90.00
_cell.angle_beta   90.00
_cell.angle_gamma   90.00
#
_symmetry.space_group_name_H-M   'P 1'
#
loop_
_entity.id
_entity.type
_entity.pdbx_description
1 polymer ?
#
loop_
_entity_poly.entity_id
_entity_poly.type
_entity_poly.pdbx_seq_one_letter_code
_entity_poly.pdbx_strand_id
1 'polypeptide(L)'
;MSTTISNAPSPQYAGSTSPSLPATEHGTDILSVCFCPRFKLLCAKWDRFTTSAELRQSVRLLARAAAVLKAELVLVEIPAQYNVSPEDRQWAMKFMRDALKYTSILRVARVVSADVNDLTRQALLTLNQMPYEANLFEDRESALRWLLGDNYKVIVKDEFIQIPLTFNLKLIRSGLKSRANATVQVASAQQGNPTRVPETLPELITIETEFISITLDKTKSLMNIRWKKAPQSRQYRYGMLKAARVLIDHRLERLLLNNQRLGVLTLEDQGWLITTSQQILPKMNLRKLAVITSADALQQMSSENIGKKLKQAALNHQAHYFLAEEDALEWLVAD
;
A
#
# COMPACT_ATOMS: atom_id res chain seq x y z
N MET A 1 54.21 10.88 46.68
CA MET A 1 53.23 11.58 45.82
C MET A 1 51.93 10.82 45.94
N SER A 2 50.96 11.40 46.64
CA SER A 2 49.67 10.76 46.96
C SER A 2 48.59 11.35 46.06
N THR A 3 47.92 10.51 45.27
CA THR A 3 46.80 10.91 44.42
C THR A 3 45.48 10.50 45.06
N THR A 4 44.72 11.50 45.49
CA THR A 4 43.36 11.38 46.01
C THR A 4 42.38 11.22 44.84
N ILE A 5 41.60 10.15 44.82
CA ILE A 5 40.51 9.95 43.85
C ILE A 5 39.23 10.53 44.43
N SER A 6 38.65 11.50 43.73
CA SER A 6 37.40 12.17 44.07
C SER A 6 36.19 11.36 43.58
N ASN A 7 35.24 11.10 44.47
CA ASN A 7 33.96 10.46 44.16
C ASN A 7 33.01 11.46 43.49
N ALA A 8 32.59 11.16 42.25
CA ALA A 8 31.50 11.86 41.58
C ALA A 8 30.15 11.21 41.94
N PRO A 9 29.06 11.99 42.10
CA PRO A 9 27.75 11.47 42.47
C PRO A 9 27.05 10.81 41.28
N SER A 10 26.33 9.72 41.55
CA SER A 10 25.52 8.99 40.59
C SER A 10 24.32 9.82 40.10
N PRO A 11 23.96 9.77 38.80
CA PRO A 11 22.80 10.50 38.31
C PRO A 11 21.51 9.81 38.76
N GLN A 12 20.59 10.61 39.27
CA GLN A 12 19.22 10.22 39.60
C GLN A 12 18.45 9.92 38.30
N TYR A 13 17.88 8.71 38.23
CA TYR A 13 16.96 8.32 37.17
C TYR A 13 15.60 9.01 37.37
N ALA A 14 15.22 9.89 36.44
CA ALA A 14 13.90 10.48 36.34
C ALA A 14 13.16 9.97 35.10
N GLY A 15 11.90 9.55 35.29
CA GLY A 15 10.85 9.63 34.27
C GLY A 15 10.85 8.56 33.17
N SER A 16 9.98 7.58 33.32
CA SER A 16 9.50 6.67 32.28
C SER A 16 8.97 7.44 31.05
N THR A 17 9.79 7.57 30.01
CA THR A 17 9.35 7.92 28.66
C THR A 17 8.84 6.67 27.96
N SER A 18 7.62 6.75 27.42
CA SER A 18 7.06 5.73 26.54
C SER A 18 8.06 5.43 25.41
N PRO A 19 8.31 4.14 25.06
CA PRO A 19 9.29 3.80 24.04
C PRO A 19 8.85 4.36 22.69
N SER A 20 9.57 5.40 22.25
CA SER A 20 9.55 5.88 20.87
C SER A 20 10.02 4.74 19.98
N LEU A 21 9.25 4.49 18.91
CA LEU A 21 9.71 3.61 17.85
C LEU A 21 11.01 4.19 17.28
N PRO A 22 12.02 3.35 16.95
CA PRO A 22 13.22 3.82 16.28
C PRO A 22 12.79 4.61 15.05
N ALA A 23 13.42 5.76 14.80
CA ALA A 23 13.22 6.56 13.61
C ALA A 23 13.63 5.73 12.39
N THR A 24 12.71 4.90 11.90
CA THR A 24 12.84 4.18 10.65
C THR A 24 12.94 5.21 9.53
N GLU A 25 13.89 5.01 8.63
CA GLU A 25 14.10 5.74 7.37
C GLU A 25 12.79 6.35 6.87
N HIS A 26 12.78 7.67 6.64
CA HIS A 26 11.59 8.43 6.23
C HIS A 26 10.80 7.69 5.15
N GLY A 27 9.79 6.95 5.59
CA GLY A 27 8.94 6.16 4.71
C GLY A 27 8.31 7.11 3.72
N THR A 28 8.52 6.87 2.43
CA THR A 28 7.92 7.66 1.34
C THR A 28 6.39 7.53 1.27
N ASP A 29 5.82 6.70 2.14
CA ASP A 29 4.41 6.41 2.20
C ASP A 29 3.66 7.57 2.86
N ILE A 30 2.55 7.93 2.24
CA ILE A 30 1.68 9.02 2.70
C ILE A 30 0.84 8.58 3.89
N LEU A 31 0.52 7.30 3.91
CA LEU A 31 -0.46 6.70 4.76
C LEU A 31 0.11 5.38 5.26
N SER A 32 0.27 5.26 6.56
CA SER A 32 0.56 4.01 7.24
C SER A 32 -0.76 3.40 7.71
N VAL A 33 -1.01 2.13 7.37
CA VAL A 33 -2.25 1.43 7.77
C VAL A 33 -1.88 0.13 8.47
N CYS A 34 -2.47 -0.12 9.63
CA CYS A 34 -2.34 -1.41 10.32
C CYS A 34 -3.69 -1.86 10.90
N PHE A 35 -3.82 -3.16 11.15
CA PHE A 35 -5.05 -3.76 11.64
C PHE A 35 -4.78 -4.71 12.78
N CYS A 36 -5.52 -4.54 13.88
CA CYS A 36 -5.56 -5.49 14.99
C CYS A 36 -6.82 -6.35 14.87
N PRO A 37 -6.70 -7.65 14.52
CA PRO A 37 -7.85 -8.52 14.29
C PRO A 37 -8.68 -8.77 15.55
N ARG A 38 -8.02 -8.86 16.71
CA ARG A 38 -8.64 -9.15 18.01
C ARG A 38 -9.73 -8.12 18.34
N PHE A 39 -9.42 -6.85 18.14
CA PHE A 39 -10.33 -5.74 18.41
C PHE A 39 -11.08 -5.25 17.16
N LYS A 40 -10.86 -5.89 16.00
CA LYS A 40 -11.33 -5.41 14.69
C LYS A 40 -11.03 -3.92 14.48
N LEU A 41 -9.84 -3.50 14.92
CA LEU A 41 -9.40 -2.11 14.93
C LEU A 41 -8.49 -1.84 13.74
N LEU A 42 -8.91 -0.93 12.87
CA LEU A 42 -8.10 -0.41 11.77
C LEU A 42 -7.47 0.92 12.18
N CYS A 43 -6.15 1.00 12.19
CA CYS A 43 -5.42 2.23 12.46
C CYS A 43 -4.84 2.77 11.16
N ALA A 44 -4.98 4.06 10.94
CA ALA A 44 -4.47 4.77 9.78
C ALA A 44 -3.79 6.06 10.24
N LYS A 45 -2.60 6.33 9.72
CA LYS A 45 -1.84 7.54 10.02
C LYS A 45 -1.37 8.18 8.73
N TRP A 46 -1.71 9.44 8.52
CA TRP A 46 -1.11 10.22 7.46
C TRP A 46 0.21 10.81 7.94
N ASP A 47 1.33 10.41 7.32
CA ASP A 47 2.67 10.84 7.73
C ASP A 47 3.08 12.19 7.12
N ARG A 48 2.38 12.63 6.06
CA ARG A 48 2.60 13.94 5.42
C ARG A 48 1.34 14.53 4.82
N PHE A 49 1.45 15.78 4.37
CA PHE A 49 0.42 16.44 3.58
C PHE A 49 0.08 15.65 2.30
N THR A 50 -1.21 15.64 1.97
CA THR A 50 -1.76 14.92 0.80
C THR A 50 -2.31 15.89 -0.22
N THR A 51 -1.96 15.67 -1.49
CA THR A 51 -2.72 16.24 -2.61
C THR A 51 -4.16 15.69 -2.62
N SER A 52 -5.08 16.36 -3.30
CA SER A 52 -6.47 15.89 -3.46
C SER A 52 -6.55 14.46 -4.01
N ALA A 53 -5.72 14.11 -4.99
CA ALA A 53 -5.68 12.75 -5.56
C ALA A 53 -5.24 11.71 -4.52
N GLU A 54 -4.17 12.01 -3.78
CA GLU A 54 -3.63 11.15 -2.73
C GLU A 54 -4.63 10.97 -1.58
N LEU A 55 -5.33 12.02 -1.18
CA LEU A 55 -6.40 11.97 -0.18
C LEU A 55 -7.54 11.06 -0.63
N ARG A 56 -8.08 11.27 -1.83
CA ARG A 56 -9.17 10.46 -2.38
C ARG A 56 -8.78 8.98 -2.48
N GLN A 57 -7.55 8.70 -2.90
CA GLN A 57 -7.02 7.34 -2.94
C GLN A 57 -6.90 6.73 -1.54
N SER A 58 -6.39 7.49 -0.57
CA SER A 58 -6.27 7.08 0.82
C SER A 58 -7.62 6.74 1.44
N VAL A 59 -8.63 7.59 1.25
CA VAL A 59 -10.01 7.35 1.73
C VAL A 59 -10.60 6.08 1.12
N ARG A 60 -10.45 5.86 -0.20
CA ARG A 60 -10.90 4.62 -0.86
C ARG A 60 -10.22 3.39 -0.29
N LEU A 61 -8.91 3.47 -0.04
CA LEU A 61 -8.14 2.38 0.53
C LEU A 61 -8.64 2.04 1.93
N LEU A 62 -8.83 3.04 2.80
CA LEU A 62 -9.31 2.82 4.16
C LEU A 62 -10.71 2.21 4.19
N ALA A 63 -11.63 2.72 3.36
CA ALA A 63 -12.97 2.15 3.23
C ALA A 63 -12.92 0.68 2.77
N ARG A 64 -12.09 0.37 1.77
CA ARG A 64 -11.90 -1.00 1.28
C ARG A 64 -11.25 -1.89 2.34
N ALA A 65 -10.26 -1.40 3.07
CA ALA A 65 -9.60 -2.12 4.15
C ALA A 65 -10.62 -2.45 5.26
N ALA A 66 -11.41 -1.47 5.69
CA ALA A 66 -12.46 -1.67 6.68
C ALA A 66 -13.49 -2.71 6.23
N ALA A 67 -13.96 -2.64 4.97
CA ALA A 67 -14.90 -3.63 4.43
C ALA A 67 -14.31 -5.05 4.35
N VAL A 68 -13.11 -5.19 3.79
CA VAL A 68 -12.49 -6.51 3.56
C VAL A 68 -12.11 -7.18 4.87
N LEU A 69 -11.55 -6.41 5.81
CA LEU A 69 -11.06 -6.89 7.11
C LEU A 69 -12.16 -6.94 8.16
N LYS A 70 -13.38 -6.46 7.85
CA LYS A 70 -14.50 -6.31 8.78
C LYS A 70 -14.11 -5.50 10.02
N ALA A 71 -13.44 -4.38 9.81
CA ALA A 71 -13.09 -3.47 10.89
C ALA A 71 -14.37 -2.81 11.43
N GLU A 72 -14.52 -2.81 12.75
CA GLU A 72 -15.62 -2.18 13.48
C GLU A 72 -15.18 -0.86 14.11
N LEU A 73 -13.88 -0.76 14.44
CA LEU A 73 -13.28 0.41 15.05
C LEU A 73 -12.23 0.98 14.10
N VAL A 74 -12.22 2.30 13.95
CA VAL A 74 -11.22 2.98 13.11
C VAL A 74 -10.54 4.09 13.91
N LEU A 75 -9.21 4.07 13.96
CA LEU A 75 -8.38 5.15 14.46
C LEU A 75 -7.72 5.85 13.28
N VAL A 76 -7.89 7.16 13.16
CA VAL A 76 -7.31 7.99 12.12
C VAL A 76 -6.44 9.07 12.74
N GLU A 77 -5.14 9.06 12.49
CA GLU A 77 -4.21 10.10 12.89
C GLU A 77 -3.95 11.06 11.71
N ILE A 78 -4.23 12.34 11.97
CA ILE A 78 -4.22 13.40 10.98
C ILE A 78 -3.04 14.34 11.29
N PRO A 79 -2.17 14.67 10.32
CA PRO A 79 -1.02 15.53 10.54
C PRO A 79 -1.46 16.97 10.84
N ALA A 80 -0.61 17.72 11.55
CA ALA A 80 -0.90 19.12 11.93
C ALA A 80 -1.23 20.02 10.71
N GLN A 81 -0.56 19.77 9.58
CA GLN A 81 -0.70 20.57 8.35
C GLN A 81 -1.84 20.09 7.44
N TYR A 82 -2.85 19.41 8.00
CA TYR A 82 -3.96 18.89 7.21
C TYR A 82 -4.84 20.02 6.67
N ASN A 83 -4.75 20.25 5.35
CA ASN A 83 -5.58 21.18 4.62
C ASN A 83 -6.35 20.43 3.52
N VAL A 84 -7.67 20.35 3.67
CA VAL A 84 -8.54 19.66 2.72
C VAL A 84 -9.55 20.64 2.15
N SER A 85 -9.54 20.73 0.82
CA SER A 85 -10.47 21.56 0.08
C SER A 85 -11.93 21.22 0.45
N PRO A 86 -12.84 22.20 0.44
CA PRO A 86 -14.26 21.93 0.67
C PRO A 86 -14.82 20.84 -0.27
N GLU A 87 -14.37 20.83 -1.53
CA GLU A 87 -14.75 19.82 -2.54
C GLU A 87 -14.33 18.41 -2.14
N ASP A 88 -13.08 18.21 -1.73
CA ASP A 88 -12.58 16.90 -1.31
C ASP A 88 -13.26 16.40 -0.05
N ARG A 89 -13.62 17.32 0.86
CA ARG A 89 -14.38 17.00 2.07
C ARG A 89 -15.78 16.51 1.74
N GLN A 90 -16.50 17.24 0.89
CA GLN A 90 -17.83 16.85 0.43
C GLN A 90 -17.78 15.52 -0.33
N TRP A 91 -16.78 15.35 -1.19
CA TRP A 91 -16.53 14.09 -1.90
C TRP A 91 -16.30 12.93 -0.92
N ALA A 92 -15.43 13.11 0.08
CA ALA A 92 -15.09 12.08 1.06
C ALA A 92 -16.32 11.69 1.91
N MET A 93 -17.12 12.67 2.34
CA MET A 93 -18.38 12.41 3.03
C MET A 93 -19.35 11.59 2.18
N LYS A 94 -19.59 12.00 0.93
CA LYS A 94 -20.48 11.28 0.01
C LYS A 94 -19.98 9.85 -0.22
N PHE A 95 -18.70 9.69 -0.54
CA PHE A 95 -18.08 8.39 -0.78
C PHE A 95 -18.19 7.48 0.45
N MET A 96 -17.89 8.00 1.65
CA MET A 96 -17.96 7.22 2.87
C MET A 96 -19.39 6.79 3.19
N ARG A 97 -20.41 7.65 2.99
CA ARG A 97 -21.82 7.26 3.16
C ARG A 97 -22.19 6.06 2.30
N ASP A 98 -21.76 6.03 1.05
CA ASP A 98 -21.97 4.89 0.17
C ASP A 98 -21.15 3.67 0.58
N ALA A 99 -19.90 3.87 0.99
CA ALA A 99 -19.02 2.79 1.42
C ALA A 99 -19.52 2.10 2.69
N LEU A 100 -20.18 2.82 3.61
CA LEU A 100 -20.71 2.27 4.86
C LEU A 100 -21.76 1.18 4.65
N LYS A 101 -22.41 1.12 3.47
CA LYS A 101 -23.28 0.00 3.07
C LYS A 101 -22.54 -1.34 3.01
N TYR A 102 -21.20 -1.29 2.92
CA TYR A 102 -20.32 -2.45 2.75
C TYR A 102 -19.30 -2.60 3.89
N THR A 103 -19.29 -1.71 4.89
CA THR A 103 -18.39 -1.81 6.04
C THR A 103 -19.17 -2.15 7.31
N SER A 104 -18.44 -2.52 8.36
CA SER A 104 -19.00 -2.76 9.69
C SER A 104 -18.59 -1.69 10.69
N ILE A 105 -18.23 -0.49 10.21
CA ILE A 105 -17.68 0.58 11.07
C ILE A 105 -18.76 1.06 12.04
N LEU A 106 -18.46 0.96 13.33
CA LEU A 106 -19.30 1.42 14.43
C LEU A 106 -18.76 2.73 15.03
N ARG A 107 -17.44 2.82 15.19
CA ARG A 107 -16.76 3.97 15.81
C ARG A 107 -15.56 4.43 15.03
N VAL A 108 -15.37 5.74 14.96
CA VAL A 108 -14.19 6.39 14.37
C VAL A 108 -13.61 7.41 15.33
N ALA A 109 -12.37 7.20 15.77
CA ALA A 109 -11.61 8.19 16.51
C ALA A 109 -10.64 8.90 15.58
N ARG A 110 -10.65 10.23 15.62
CA ARG A 110 -9.73 11.08 14.86
C ARG A 110 -8.76 11.73 15.84
N VAL A 111 -7.47 11.56 15.62
CA VAL A 111 -6.42 12.20 16.41
C VAL A 111 -5.83 13.33 15.58
N VAL A 112 -5.82 14.52 16.14
CA VAL A 112 -5.25 15.73 15.53
C VAL A 112 -4.19 16.32 16.46
N SER A 113 -3.15 16.93 15.89
CA SER A 113 -2.22 17.72 16.70
C SER A 113 -2.94 18.88 17.37
N ALA A 114 -2.48 19.27 18.55
CA ALA A 114 -2.94 20.48 19.24
C ALA A 114 -2.79 21.73 18.36
N ASP A 115 -1.77 21.76 17.50
CA ASP A 115 -1.45 22.89 16.59
C ASP A 115 -2.36 22.99 15.35
N VAL A 116 -3.35 22.10 15.20
CA VAL A 116 -4.27 22.17 14.06
C VAL A 116 -5.14 23.41 14.18
N ASN A 117 -5.23 24.19 13.10
CA ASN A 117 -6.03 25.41 13.07
C ASN A 117 -7.54 25.13 13.36
N ASP A 118 -8.23 26.15 13.90
CA ASP A 118 -9.63 26.02 14.29
C ASP A 118 -10.56 25.68 13.12
N LEU A 119 -10.26 26.17 11.92
CA LEU A 119 -11.05 25.90 10.72
C LEU A 119 -11.00 24.41 10.33
N THR A 120 -9.84 23.78 10.42
CA THR A 120 -9.65 22.34 10.20
C THR A 120 -10.30 21.54 11.32
N ARG A 121 -10.18 22.00 12.58
CA ARG A 121 -10.87 21.37 13.72
C ARG A 121 -12.39 21.38 13.52
N GLN A 122 -12.97 22.51 13.16
CA GLN A 122 -14.40 22.63 12.80
C GLN A 122 -14.77 21.76 11.60
N ALA A 123 -13.94 21.72 10.55
CA ALA A 123 -14.13 20.86 9.39
C ALA A 123 -14.19 19.37 9.73
N LEU A 124 -13.40 18.93 10.72
CA LEU A 124 -13.41 17.54 11.17
C LEU A 124 -14.62 17.23 12.06
N LEU A 125 -15.14 18.22 12.79
CA LEU A 125 -16.36 18.08 13.57
C LEU A 125 -17.61 17.97 12.70
N THR A 126 -17.66 18.61 11.52
CA THR A 126 -18.80 18.42 10.60
C THR A 126 -18.90 17.00 10.05
N LEU A 127 -17.81 16.23 10.07
CA LEU A 127 -17.80 14.80 9.74
C LEU A 127 -18.48 13.92 10.82
N ASN A 128 -19.05 14.50 11.88
CA ASN A 128 -19.86 13.80 12.86
C ASN A 128 -21.28 13.50 12.35
N GLN A 129 -21.67 14.05 11.19
CA GLN A 129 -22.95 13.74 10.52
C GLN A 129 -22.93 12.39 9.77
N MET A 130 -22.17 11.42 10.27
CA MET A 130 -22.02 10.09 9.69
C MET A 130 -22.81 9.08 10.53
N PRO A 131 -23.28 7.96 9.97
CA PRO A 131 -24.12 7.00 10.70
C PRO A 131 -23.33 6.12 11.70
N TYR A 132 -22.08 6.49 12.01
CA TYR A 132 -21.24 5.87 13.03
C TYR A 132 -20.89 6.89 14.10
N GLU A 133 -20.55 6.43 15.30
CA GLU A 133 -20.08 7.32 16.36
C GLU A 133 -18.69 7.85 16.00
N ALA A 134 -18.50 9.15 16.05
CA ALA A 134 -17.22 9.78 15.72
C ALA A 134 -16.82 10.79 16.77
N ASN A 135 -15.56 10.76 17.18
CA ASN A 135 -14.98 11.72 18.10
C ASN A 135 -13.59 12.19 17.67
N LEU A 136 -13.23 13.38 18.11
CA LEU A 136 -11.96 14.03 17.88
C LEU A 136 -11.16 14.06 19.18
N PHE A 137 -9.86 13.75 19.09
CA PHE A 137 -8.94 13.64 20.22
C PHE A 137 -7.63 14.35 19.89
N GLU A 138 -6.96 14.83 20.93
CA GLU A 138 -5.66 15.50 20.80
C GLU A 138 -4.49 14.51 20.92
N ASP A 139 -4.74 13.36 21.53
CA ASP A 139 -3.75 12.31 21.71
C ASP A 139 -4.31 10.93 21.35
N ARG A 140 -3.39 10.04 20.95
CA ARG A 140 -3.69 8.67 20.52
C ARG A 140 -4.25 7.82 21.65
N GLU A 141 -3.77 8.02 22.87
CA GLU A 141 -4.12 7.18 24.01
C GLU A 141 -5.59 7.40 24.42
N SER A 142 -6.04 8.65 24.52
CA SER A 142 -7.43 9.00 24.78
C SER A 142 -8.36 8.46 23.69
N ALA A 143 -7.95 8.57 22.43
CA ALA A 143 -8.70 8.01 21.29
C ALA A 143 -8.86 6.49 21.40
N LEU A 144 -7.78 5.77 21.72
CA LEU A 144 -7.81 4.31 21.88
C LEU A 144 -8.62 3.87 23.09
N ARG A 145 -8.53 4.59 24.23
CA ARG A 145 -9.38 4.34 25.40
C ARG A 145 -10.85 4.48 25.07
N TRP A 146 -11.22 5.51 24.29
CA TRP A 146 -12.60 5.70 23.86
C TRP A 146 -13.07 4.60 22.89
N LEU A 147 -12.22 4.19 21.94
CA LEU A 147 -12.55 3.12 21.00
C LEU A 147 -12.75 1.76 21.69
N LEU A 148 -11.93 1.44 22.69
CA LEU A 148 -11.81 0.08 23.24
C LEU A 148 -12.41 -0.08 24.63
N GLY A 149 -12.71 1.02 25.33
CA GLY A 149 -13.16 1.01 26.72
C GLY A 149 -12.16 0.31 27.64
N ASP A 150 -12.68 -0.59 28.47
CA ASP A 150 -11.88 -1.35 29.44
C ASP A 150 -10.80 -2.24 28.80
N ASN A 151 -10.95 -2.59 27.51
CA ASN A 151 -10.00 -3.42 26.79
C ASN A 151 -8.72 -2.69 26.37
N TYR A 152 -8.62 -1.38 26.56
CA TYR A 152 -7.46 -0.58 26.13
C TYR A 152 -6.12 -1.10 26.68
N LYS A 153 -6.06 -1.51 27.95
CA LYS A 153 -4.83 -1.97 28.61
C LYS A 153 -4.26 -3.27 28.05
N VAL A 154 -5.01 -3.96 27.20
CA VAL A 154 -4.68 -5.31 26.68
C VAL A 154 -3.98 -5.25 25.33
N ILE A 155 -3.82 -4.06 24.73
CA ILE A 155 -3.21 -3.95 23.40
C ILE A 155 -1.69 -4.12 23.51
N VAL A 156 -1.19 -5.26 23.02
CA VAL A 156 0.24 -5.47 22.79
C VAL A 156 0.56 -5.01 21.37
N LYS A 157 1.66 -4.26 21.18
CA LYS A 157 2.08 -3.72 19.87
C LYS A 157 2.21 -4.82 18.80
N ASP A 158 2.59 -6.03 19.19
CA ASP A 158 2.84 -7.16 18.28
C ASP A 158 1.56 -7.77 17.66
N GLU A 159 0.37 -7.35 18.11
CA GLU A 159 -0.91 -7.83 17.54
C GLU A 159 -1.31 -7.11 16.24
N PHE A 160 -0.61 -6.04 15.86
CA PHE A 160 -0.93 -5.27 14.65
C PHE A 160 -0.30 -5.87 13.39
N ILE A 161 -1.15 -6.09 12.39
CA ILE A 161 -0.74 -6.49 11.04
C ILE A 161 -0.61 -5.22 10.20
N GLN A 162 0.59 -4.94 9.70
CA GLN A 162 0.81 -3.86 8.73
C GLN A 162 0.10 -4.18 7.41
N ILE A 163 -0.58 -3.18 6.86
CA ILE A 163 -1.31 -3.24 5.59
C ILE A 163 -0.57 -2.37 4.59
N PRO A 164 0.25 -2.96 3.70
CA PRO A 164 0.93 -2.19 2.68
C PRO A 164 -0.11 -1.54 1.75
N LEU A 165 0.10 -0.27 1.39
CA LEU A 165 -0.81 0.51 0.52
C LEU A 165 -1.06 -0.17 -0.83
N THR A 166 -0.12 -1.00 -1.28
CA THR A 166 -0.13 -1.73 -2.55
C THR A 166 -0.66 -3.16 -2.43
N PHE A 167 -1.03 -3.64 -1.24
CA PHE A 167 -1.29 -5.06 -0.97
C PHE A 167 -2.70 -5.54 -1.37
N ASN A 168 -2.87 -6.85 -1.55
CA ASN A 168 -4.17 -7.48 -1.74
C ASN A 168 -4.83 -7.79 -0.40
N LEU A 169 -5.74 -6.92 0.04
CA LEU A 169 -6.47 -7.08 1.30
C LEU A 169 -7.18 -8.44 1.43
N LYS A 170 -7.57 -9.09 0.33
CA LYS A 170 -8.20 -10.42 0.36
C LYS A 170 -7.24 -11.51 0.90
N LEU A 171 -5.94 -11.38 0.64
CA LEU A 171 -4.93 -12.35 1.10
C LEU A 171 -4.71 -12.27 2.61
N ILE A 172 -4.79 -11.06 3.20
CA ILE A 172 -4.72 -10.88 4.65
C ILE A 172 -5.88 -11.62 5.32
N ARG A 173 -7.09 -11.48 4.77
CA ARG A 173 -8.28 -12.15 5.32
C ARG A 173 -8.16 -13.69 5.31
N SER A 174 -7.57 -14.29 4.27
CA SER A 174 -7.34 -15.74 4.26
C SER A 174 -6.35 -16.17 5.34
N GLY A 175 -5.27 -15.42 5.55
CA GLY A 175 -4.30 -15.70 6.62
C GLY A 175 -4.86 -15.49 8.04
N LEU A 176 -5.83 -14.59 8.20
CA LEU A 176 -6.53 -14.41 9.48
C LEU A 176 -7.38 -15.62 9.86
N LYS A 177 -8.04 -16.25 8.88
CA LYS A 177 -8.84 -17.45 9.13
C LYS A 177 -7.99 -18.63 9.61
N SER A 178 -6.78 -18.78 9.10
CA SER A 178 -5.89 -19.86 9.56
C SER A 178 -5.38 -19.63 10.99
N ARG A 179 -5.26 -18.38 11.44
CA ARG A 179 -4.86 -18.06 12.83
C ARG A 179 -6.01 -18.15 13.83
N ALA A 180 -7.24 -17.82 13.41
CA ALA A 180 -8.42 -17.87 14.28
C ALA A 180 -8.92 -19.29 14.61
N ASN A 181 -8.38 -20.32 13.95
CA ASN A 181 -8.70 -21.72 14.26
C ASN A 181 -7.99 -22.26 15.53
N ALA A 182 -7.27 -21.41 16.27
CA ALA A 182 -6.93 -21.65 17.68
C ALA A 182 -8.08 -21.13 18.57
N THR A 183 -9.11 -21.96 18.68
CA THR A 183 -10.13 -22.03 19.76
C THR A 183 -10.82 -20.73 20.21
N VAL A 184 -11.86 -20.29 19.50
CA VAL A 184 -13.11 -19.75 20.10
C VAL A 184 -14.29 -20.07 19.18
N GLN A 185 -15.29 -20.81 19.68
CA GLN A 185 -16.58 -20.97 19.00
C GLN A 185 -17.34 -19.63 19.09
N VAL A 186 -17.60 -19.00 17.95
CA VAL A 186 -18.48 -17.84 17.83
C VAL A 186 -19.74 -18.26 17.07
N ALA A 187 -20.89 -17.92 17.64
CA ALA A 187 -22.22 -18.27 17.16
C ALA A 187 -22.48 -17.88 15.69
N SER A 188 -23.30 -18.73 15.05
CA SER A 188 -23.68 -18.71 13.64
C SER A 188 -24.44 -17.44 13.24
N ALA A 189 -23.75 -16.50 12.60
CA ALA A 189 -24.38 -15.46 11.79
C ALA A 189 -24.77 -16.04 10.42
N GLN A 190 -26.01 -15.77 10.04
CA GLN A 190 -26.75 -16.19 8.84
C GLN A 190 -25.89 -16.48 7.60
N GLN A 191 -25.99 -17.72 7.10
CA GLN A 191 -25.47 -18.17 5.80
C GLN A 191 -26.28 -17.52 4.67
N GLY A 192 -25.91 -16.29 4.30
CA GLY A 192 -26.15 -15.82 2.93
C GLY A 192 -25.20 -16.56 2.01
N ASN A 193 -25.71 -17.46 1.16
CA ASN A 193 -24.93 -18.13 0.12
C ASN A 193 -24.24 -17.05 -0.73
N PRO A 194 -22.89 -16.95 -0.71
CA PRO A 194 -22.21 -16.06 -1.63
C PRO A 194 -22.45 -16.62 -3.03
N THR A 195 -23.30 -15.94 -3.78
CA THR A 195 -23.56 -16.21 -5.19
C THR A 195 -22.20 -16.20 -5.89
N ARG A 196 -21.65 -17.39 -6.17
CA ARG A 196 -20.54 -17.58 -7.08
C ARG A 196 -21.08 -17.27 -8.47
N VAL A 197 -21.26 -16.00 -8.78
CA VAL A 197 -21.29 -15.57 -10.17
C VAL A 197 -19.86 -15.83 -10.65
N PRO A 198 -19.64 -16.71 -11.65
CA PRO A 198 -18.36 -16.74 -12.34
C PRO A 198 -18.26 -15.38 -13.02
N GLU A 199 -17.58 -14.45 -12.35
CA GLU A 199 -17.26 -13.15 -12.92
C GLU A 199 -16.22 -13.44 -14.00
N THR A 200 -16.71 -13.74 -15.22
CA THR A 200 -15.92 -13.84 -16.43
C THR A 200 -15.42 -12.43 -16.72
N LEU A 201 -14.34 -12.07 -16.03
CA LEU A 201 -13.60 -10.85 -16.28
C LEU A 201 -13.26 -10.79 -17.78
N PRO A 202 -13.36 -9.61 -18.41
CA PRO A 202 -13.06 -9.48 -19.84
C PRO A 202 -11.68 -10.03 -20.17
N GLU A 203 -11.57 -10.63 -21.36
CA GLU A 203 -10.35 -11.27 -21.86
C GLU A 203 -9.19 -10.28 -21.96
N LEU A 204 -9.53 -9.03 -22.29
CA LEU A 204 -8.64 -7.89 -22.35
C LEU A 204 -8.95 -6.90 -21.22
N ILE A 205 -7.96 -6.59 -20.39
CA ILE A 205 -8.08 -5.57 -19.33
C ILE A 205 -6.99 -4.52 -19.54
N THR A 206 -7.38 -3.25 -19.62
CA THR A 206 -6.45 -2.12 -19.72
C THR A 206 -6.51 -1.27 -18.45
N ILE A 207 -5.35 -1.04 -17.84
CA ILE A 207 -5.15 -0.14 -16.71
C ILE A 207 -4.27 1.00 -17.19
N GLU A 208 -4.79 2.22 -17.11
CA GLU A 208 -4.14 3.38 -17.72
C GLU A 208 -3.95 4.51 -16.70
N THR A 209 -2.76 5.11 -16.70
CA THR A 209 -2.46 6.37 -16.01
C THR A 209 -1.91 7.39 -17.01
N GLU A 210 -1.55 8.58 -16.52
CA GLU A 210 -0.87 9.60 -17.32
C GLU A 210 0.55 9.18 -17.78
N PHE A 211 1.18 8.20 -17.12
CA PHE A 211 2.59 7.83 -17.35
C PHE A 211 2.80 6.36 -17.76
N ILE A 212 1.84 5.47 -17.50
CA ILE A 212 1.94 4.05 -17.86
C ILE A 212 0.59 3.52 -18.37
N SER A 213 0.65 2.60 -19.33
CA SER A 213 -0.47 1.74 -19.72
C SER A 213 -0.08 0.28 -19.47
N ILE A 214 -0.95 -0.48 -18.83
CA ILE A 214 -0.78 -1.92 -18.59
C ILE A 214 -1.98 -2.61 -19.23
N THR A 215 -1.74 -3.37 -20.29
CA THR A 215 -2.75 -4.16 -20.98
C THR A 215 -2.54 -5.63 -20.69
N LEU A 216 -3.59 -6.33 -20.32
CA LEU A 216 -3.61 -7.74 -19.99
C LEU A 216 -4.42 -8.49 -21.04
N ASP A 217 -3.79 -9.41 -21.76
CA ASP A 217 -4.44 -10.38 -22.65
C ASP A 217 -4.34 -11.76 -22.01
N LYS A 218 -5.44 -12.23 -21.42
CA LYS A 218 -5.47 -13.51 -20.72
C LYS A 218 -5.41 -14.69 -21.66
N THR A 219 -6.01 -14.57 -22.84
CA THR A 219 -6.03 -15.62 -23.87
C THR A 219 -4.62 -15.95 -24.30
N LYS A 220 -3.76 -14.93 -24.45
CA LYS A 220 -2.34 -15.11 -24.78
C LYS A 220 -1.43 -15.25 -23.56
N SER A 221 -1.96 -15.20 -22.33
CA SER A 221 -1.18 -15.15 -21.08
C SER A 221 -0.10 -14.06 -21.13
N LEU A 222 -0.45 -12.89 -21.68
CA LEU A 222 0.46 -11.80 -22.02
C LEU A 222 0.07 -10.52 -21.28
N MET A 223 1.08 -9.83 -20.74
CA MET A 223 0.95 -8.45 -20.28
C MET A 223 1.83 -7.53 -21.12
N ASN A 224 1.27 -6.41 -21.59
CA ASN A 224 2.00 -5.32 -22.23
C ASN A 224 2.05 -4.12 -21.29
N ILE A 225 3.26 -3.70 -20.91
CA ILE A 225 3.51 -2.46 -20.19
C ILE A 225 4.10 -1.44 -21.15
N ARG A 226 3.46 -0.28 -21.27
CA ARG A 226 3.96 0.85 -22.07
C ARG A 226 4.13 2.09 -21.21
N TRP A 227 5.34 2.60 -21.14
CA TRP A 227 5.59 3.94 -20.57
C TRP A 227 5.20 5.01 -21.59
N LYS A 228 4.43 6.01 -21.14
CA LYS A 228 3.93 7.09 -22.01
C LYS A 228 4.82 8.33 -22.02
N LYS A 229 5.55 8.53 -20.93
CA LYS A 229 6.51 9.61 -20.67
C LYS A 229 7.49 9.15 -19.60
N ALA A 230 8.60 9.86 -19.44
CA ALA A 230 9.57 9.59 -18.39
C ALA A 230 8.91 9.80 -17.01
N PRO A 231 8.75 8.73 -16.20
CA PRO A 231 8.13 8.83 -14.89
C PRO A 231 9.11 9.38 -13.86
N GLN A 232 8.59 10.05 -12.83
CA GLN A 232 9.35 10.26 -11.59
C GLN A 232 9.61 8.91 -10.89
N SER A 233 10.65 8.80 -10.08
CA SER A 233 11.01 7.57 -9.34
C SER A 233 9.82 6.92 -8.65
N ARG A 234 8.95 7.71 -8.00
CA ARG A 234 7.74 7.20 -7.35
C ARG A 234 6.72 6.62 -8.32
N GLN A 235 6.50 7.28 -9.45
CA GLN A 235 5.60 6.83 -10.51
C GLN A 235 6.14 5.54 -11.15
N TYR A 236 7.46 5.47 -11.34
CA TYR A 236 8.14 4.28 -11.84
C TYR A 236 7.93 3.08 -10.93
N ARG A 237 8.29 3.21 -9.64
CA ARG A 237 8.13 2.14 -8.64
C ARG A 237 6.68 1.69 -8.51
N TYR A 238 5.75 2.65 -8.49
CA TYR A 238 4.31 2.36 -8.46
C TYR A 238 3.87 1.54 -9.68
N GLY A 239 4.25 1.95 -10.90
CA GLY A 239 3.92 1.25 -12.13
C GLY A 239 4.46 -0.18 -12.15
N MET A 240 5.73 -0.36 -11.77
CA MET A 240 6.39 -1.67 -11.72
C MET A 240 5.76 -2.60 -10.67
N LEU A 241 5.49 -2.11 -9.45
CA LEU A 241 4.81 -2.92 -8.42
C LEU A 241 3.39 -3.28 -8.82
N LYS A 242 2.67 -2.37 -9.48
CA LYS A 242 1.32 -2.64 -9.98
C LYS A 242 1.33 -3.74 -11.02
N ALA A 243 2.26 -3.66 -11.97
CA ALA A 243 2.42 -4.66 -13.01
C ALA A 243 2.87 -6.02 -12.48
N ALA A 244 3.86 -6.04 -11.58
CA ALA A 244 4.30 -7.27 -10.90
C ALA A 244 3.14 -8.00 -10.21
N ARG A 245 2.27 -7.25 -9.54
CA ARG A 245 1.08 -7.81 -8.91
C ARG A 245 0.11 -8.41 -9.93
N VAL A 246 -0.11 -7.76 -11.07
CA VAL A 246 -0.97 -8.29 -12.15
C VAL A 246 -0.39 -9.60 -12.72
N LEU A 247 0.93 -9.66 -12.96
CA LEU A 247 1.61 -10.89 -13.41
C LEU A 247 1.39 -12.06 -12.44
N ILE A 248 1.55 -11.82 -11.13
CA ILE A 248 1.37 -12.85 -10.10
C ILE A 248 -0.10 -13.25 -9.96
N ASP A 249 -0.99 -12.27 -9.80
CA ASP A 249 -2.43 -12.50 -9.57
C ASP A 249 -3.07 -13.26 -10.75
N HIS A 250 -2.59 -13.05 -11.98
CA HIS A 250 -3.10 -13.69 -13.19
C HIS A 250 -2.20 -14.81 -13.76
N ARG A 251 -1.10 -15.15 -13.08
CA ARG A 251 -0.14 -16.20 -13.48
C ARG A 251 0.32 -16.11 -14.94
N LEU A 252 0.59 -14.89 -15.39
CA LEU A 252 0.94 -14.63 -16.78
C LEU A 252 2.33 -15.14 -17.10
N GLU A 253 2.49 -15.64 -18.33
CA GLU A 253 3.72 -16.29 -18.78
C GLU A 253 4.56 -15.39 -19.68
N ARG A 254 3.96 -14.35 -20.26
CA ARG A 254 4.60 -13.48 -21.24
C ARG A 254 4.50 -12.02 -20.80
N LEU A 255 5.61 -11.29 -20.93
CA LEU A 255 5.68 -9.87 -20.60
C LEU A 255 6.36 -9.10 -21.72
N LEU A 256 5.66 -8.09 -22.25
CA LEU A 256 6.22 -7.05 -23.10
C LEU A 256 6.44 -5.77 -22.27
N LEU A 257 7.68 -5.28 -22.24
CA LEU A 257 8.04 -3.99 -21.64
C LEU A 257 8.42 -3.00 -22.75
N ASN A 258 7.52 -2.09 -23.09
CA ASN A 258 7.85 -0.97 -23.97
C ASN A 258 8.44 0.19 -23.16
N ASN A 259 9.76 0.30 -23.18
CA ASN A 259 10.53 1.31 -22.46
C ASN A 259 10.96 2.50 -23.33
N GLN A 260 10.51 2.60 -24.59
CA GLN A 260 10.97 3.66 -25.51
C GLN A 260 10.78 5.09 -24.95
N ARG A 261 9.79 5.29 -24.08
CA ARG A 261 9.54 6.58 -23.41
C ARG A 261 9.83 6.58 -21.91
N LEU A 262 10.49 5.56 -21.38
CA LEU A 262 10.85 5.48 -19.97
C LEU A 262 11.91 6.53 -19.58
N GLY A 263 12.79 6.89 -20.53
CA GLY A 263 13.97 7.70 -20.25
C GLY A 263 15.05 6.90 -19.51
N VAL A 264 16.07 7.61 -19.02
CA VAL A 264 17.16 7.00 -18.24
C VAL A 264 16.74 6.87 -16.78
N LEU A 265 16.79 5.65 -16.25
CA LEU A 265 16.52 5.40 -14.83
C LEU A 265 17.65 5.93 -13.95
N THR A 266 17.29 6.55 -12.83
CA THR A 266 18.24 6.93 -11.79
C THR A 266 18.97 5.69 -11.25
N LEU A 267 20.20 5.85 -10.73
CA LEU A 267 20.93 4.73 -10.11
C LEU A 267 20.15 4.11 -8.94
N GLU A 268 19.44 4.93 -8.17
CA GLU A 268 18.58 4.49 -7.08
C GLU A 268 17.45 3.58 -7.59
N ASP A 269 16.76 3.98 -8.67
CA ASP A 269 15.68 3.18 -9.25
C ASP A 269 16.17 1.91 -9.93
N GLN A 270 17.37 1.92 -10.52
CA GLN A 270 18.01 0.71 -11.03
C GLN A 270 18.30 -0.29 -9.89
N GLY A 271 18.92 0.19 -8.79
CA GLY A 271 19.19 -0.63 -7.61
C GLY A 271 17.90 -1.18 -6.98
N TRP A 272 16.89 -0.32 -6.81
CA TRP A 272 15.58 -0.72 -6.32
C TRP A 272 14.93 -1.78 -7.22
N LEU A 273 14.97 -1.62 -8.55
CA LEU A 273 14.39 -2.57 -9.48
C LEU A 273 15.06 -3.94 -9.35
N ILE A 274 16.39 -3.98 -9.25
CA ILE A 274 17.15 -5.23 -9.13
C ILE A 274 16.75 -5.97 -7.85
N THR A 275 16.83 -5.31 -6.69
CA THR A 275 16.47 -5.90 -5.39
C THR A 275 15.01 -6.36 -5.38
N THR A 276 14.11 -5.54 -5.89
CA THR A 276 12.67 -5.86 -5.94
C THR A 276 12.40 -7.03 -6.88
N SER A 277 13.02 -7.06 -8.05
CA SER A 277 12.84 -8.14 -9.03
C SER A 277 13.37 -9.47 -8.50
N GLN A 278 14.49 -9.49 -7.78
CA GLN A 278 15.00 -10.69 -7.12
C GLN A 278 13.98 -11.32 -6.15
N GLN A 279 13.20 -10.50 -5.46
CA GLN A 279 12.17 -10.97 -4.52
C GLN A 279 10.86 -11.38 -5.20
N ILE A 280 10.54 -10.78 -6.35
CA ILE A 280 9.25 -10.95 -7.02
C ILE A 280 9.33 -12.01 -8.14
N LEU A 281 10.40 -12.06 -8.93
CA LEU A 281 10.56 -12.98 -10.06
C LEU A 281 10.32 -14.45 -9.69
N PRO A 282 10.81 -14.98 -8.54
CA PRO A 282 10.53 -16.37 -8.14
C PRO A 282 9.05 -16.67 -7.89
N LYS A 283 8.22 -15.63 -7.72
CA LYS A 283 6.76 -15.75 -7.50
C LYS A 283 5.95 -15.62 -8.78
N MET A 284 6.61 -15.28 -9.90
CA MET A 284 5.98 -15.15 -11.22
C MET A 284 6.07 -16.47 -11.99
N ASN A 285 5.14 -16.69 -12.93
CA ASN A 285 5.18 -17.79 -13.89
C ASN A 285 5.78 -17.36 -15.23
N LEU A 286 6.69 -16.38 -15.22
CA LEU A 286 7.18 -15.73 -16.43
C LEU A 286 8.11 -16.66 -17.21
N ARG A 287 7.78 -16.92 -18.48
CA ARG A 287 8.56 -17.72 -19.43
C ARG A 287 9.32 -16.85 -20.44
N LYS A 288 8.65 -15.84 -21.01
CA LYS A 288 9.22 -14.93 -22.01
C LYS A 288 9.07 -13.47 -21.59
N LEU A 289 10.18 -12.74 -21.67
CA LEU A 289 10.29 -11.30 -21.42
C LEU A 289 10.84 -10.62 -22.67
N ALA A 290 10.04 -9.81 -23.32
CA ALA A 290 10.50 -8.94 -24.38
C ALA A 290 10.61 -7.50 -23.85
N VAL A 291 11.76 -6.87 -24.11
CA VAL A 291 12.02 -5.48 -23.71
C VAL A 291 12.28 -4.66 -24.95
N ILE A 292 11.42 -3.68 -25.23
CA ILE A 292 11.65 -2.71 -26.31
C ILE A 292 12.45 -1.57 -25.73
N THR A 293 13.69 -1.42 -26.18
CA THR A 293 14.58 -0.34 -25.78
C THR A 293 14.47 0.84 -26.74
N SER A 294 14.76 2.05 -26.25
CA SER A 294 14.94 3.19 -27.16
C SER A 294 16.24 3.05 -27.95
N ALA A 295 16.38 3.87 -28.99
CA ALA A 295 17.66 4.04 -29.71
C ALA A 295 18.69 4.88 -28.92
N ASP A 296 18.34 5.37 -27.73
CA ASP A 296 19.25 6.14 -26.89
C ASP A 296 20.29 5.22 -26.24
N ALA A 297 21.57 5.51 -26.49
CA ALA A 297 22.68 4.67 -26.04
C ALA A 297 22.81 4.61 -24.50
N LEU A 298 22.50 5.70 -23.79
CA LEU A 298 22.56 5.72 -22.31
C LEU A 298 21.47 4.83 -21.73
N GLN A 299 20.28 4.87 -22.31
CA GLN A 299 19.18 4.01 -21.90
C GLN A 299 19.45 2.53 -22.20
N GLN A 300 20.05 2.21 -23.35
CA GLN A 300 20.47 0.85 -23.70
C GLN A 300 21.48 0.31 -22.68
N MET A 301 22.53 1.08 -22.40
CA MET A 301 23.55 0.71 -21.41
C MET A 301 22.97 0.49 -20.00
N SER A 302 22.04 1.34 -19.57
CA SER A 302 21.31 1.16 -18.30
C SER A 302 20.50 -0.14 -18.30
N SER A 303 19.78 -0.42 -19.39
CA SER A 303 18.93 -1.60 -19.55
C SER A 303 19.74 -2.90 -19.59
N GLU A 304 20.91 -2.88 -20.24
CA GLU A 304 21.84 -4.01 -20.28
C GLU A 304 22.45 -4.30 -18.91
N ASN A 305 22.84 -3.26 -18.16
CA ASN A 305 23.38 -3.42 -16.81
C ASN A 305 22.36 -4.06 -15.86
N ILE A 306 21.11 -3.57 -15.89
CA ILE A 306 20.00 -4.19 -15.15
C ILE A 306 19.79 -5.63 -15.63
N GLY A 307 19.75 -5.86 -16.95
CA GLY A 307 19.57 -7.18 -17.54
C GLY A 307 20.62 -8.19 -17.10
N LYS A 308 21.91 -7.81 -17.10
CA LYS A 308 23.01 -8.66 -16.63
C LYS A 308 22.83 -9.07 -15.17
N LYS A 309 22.46 -8.13 -14.29
CA LYS A 309 22.24 -8.40 -12.87
C LYS A 309 20.98 -9.24 -12.61
N LEU A 310 19.93 -9.05 -13.40
CA LEU A 310 18.70 -9.85 -13.29
C LEU A 310 18.89 -11.28 -13.84
N LYS A 311 19.65 -11.45 -14.93
CA LYS A 311 19.98 -12.78 -15.47
C LYS A 311 20.72 -13.65 -14.45
N GLN A 312 21.59 -13.06 -13.63
CA GLN A 312 22.26 -13.76 -12.54
C GLN A 312 21.28 -14.24 -11.45
N ALA A 313 20.13 -13.57 -11.30
CA ALA A 313 19.15 -13.88 -10.27
C ALA A 313 17.99 -14.77 -10.75
N ALA A 314 17.76 -14.87 -12.06
CA ALA A 314 16.56 -15.47 -12.61
C ALA A 314 16.89 -16.64 -13.52
N LEU A 315 16.66 -17.86 -13.04
CA LEU A 315 17.17 -19.07 -13.68
C LEU A 315 16.31 -19.59 -14.85
N ASN A 316 15.07 -19.12 -15.04
CA ASN A 316 14.08 -19.89 -15.83
C ASN A 316 13.31 -19.12 -16.93
N HIS A 317 13.61 -17.85 -17.22
CA HIS A 317 12.89 -17.10 -18.26
C HIS A 317 13.82 -16.64 -19.39
N GLN A 318 13.30 -16.63 -20.61
CA GLN A 318 13.97 -16.10 -21.78
C GLN A 318 13.74 -14.59 -21.84
N ALA A 319 14.81 -13.81 -21.91
CA ALA A 319 14.73 -12.35 -22.00
C ALA A 319 15.41 -11.86 -23.28
N HIS A 320 14.65 -11.22 -24.16
CA HIS A 320 15.11 -10.68 -25.45
C HIS A 320 14.83 -9.18 -25.53
N TYR A 321 15.72 -8.47 -26.21
CA TYR A 321 15.66 -7.03 -26.41
C TYR A 321 15.34 -6.73 -27.87
N PHE A 322 14.47 -5.76 -28.10
CA PHE A 322 13.97 -5.41 -29.43
C PHE A 322 14.00 -3.89 -29.63
N LEU A 323 14.03 -3.48 -30.89
CA LEU A 323 13.88 -2.07 -31.30
C LEU A 323 12.45 -1.75 -31.77
N ALA A 324 11.79 -2.73 -32.39
CA ALA A 324 10.40 -2.63 -32.85
C ALA A 324 9.46 -3.46 -31.95
N GLU A 325 8.22 -3.00 -31.82
CA GLU A 325 7.22 -3.66 -30.98
C GLU A 325 6.64 -4.90 -31.67
N GLU A 326 6.53 -4.84 -32.98
CA GLU A 326 6.01 -5.88 -33.84
C GLU A 326 6.85 -7.16 -33.72
N ASP A 327 8.18 -7.04 -33.87
CA ASP A 327 9.14 -8.15 -33.72
C ASP A 327 9.08 -8.76 -32.30
N ALA A 328 8.95 -7.90 -31.29
CA ALA A 328 8.88 -8.31 -29.89
C ALA A 328 7.61 -9.14 -29.62
N LEU A 329 6.48 -8.70 -30.18
CA LEU A 329 5.20 -9.39 -30.06
C LEU A 329 5.23 -10.73 -30.80
N GLU A 330 5.76 -10.77 -32.02
CA GLU A 330 5.90 -12.00 -32.79
C GLU A 330 6.71 -13.05 -32.01
N TRP A 331 7.85 -12.65 -31.45
CA TRP A 331 8.68 -13.53 -30.63
C TRP A 331 8.00 -14.01 -29.34
N LEU A 332 7.23 -13.13 -28.69
CA LEU A 332 6.50 -13.49 -27.47
C LEU A 332 5.42 -14.54 -27.72
N VAL A 333 4.72 -14.46 -28.85
CA VAL A 333 3.60 -15.36 -29.18
C VAL A 333 4.03 -16.63 -29.92
N ALA A 334 5.23 -16.65 -30.51
CA ALA A 334 5.83 -17.90 -30.98
C ALA A 334 5.92 -18.90 -29.82
N ASP A 335 5.70 -20.18 -30.08
CA ASP A 335 5.76 -21.22 -29.04
C ASP A 335 7.19 -21.47 -28.54
#